data_AF-A0A385Q4K9-F1
#
_entry.id   AF-A0A385Q4K9-F1
#
_cell.length_a   1.000
_cell.length_b   1.000
_cell.length_c   1.000
_cell.angle_alpha   90.00
_cell.angle_beta   90.00
_cell.angle_gamma   90.00
#
_symmetry.space_group_name_H-M   'P 1'
#
loop_
_entity.id
_entity.type
_entity.pdbx_description
1 polymer ?
#
loop_
_entity_poly.entity_id
_entity_poly.type
_entity_poly.pdbx_seq_one_letter_code
_entity_poly.pdbx_strand_id
1 'polypeptide(L)'
;MAVSGDFENPTTTYPGQFDITLKSGKTYIFGYTTPAIYKIKVRDNRDNDLITTLTLRSTETVQDKASLYSHKITSDYIDNNGITWHYEGLSTDKDTYQDYDPTFRVTSDETVYVFYSNDKAERAKAEKDLKSAVSAARNNLNNYDAPSQALLLAQLADAQAILDRINRKSSTSELEAALDALNNLLATLQPRKSGGGGGGRGGSGGGSGSAGKKSTGQNSGIRVGLDGNWELTNPAEAQANPDGSKWKFNLTNGGSVTGWAYLTYTYEGRTKSEWYHFGNDSIMDSGWFLDTNSNTWYYLSMDHDGFFGEMVKGWHYDGQDGRWYYLDPNSGAMHTGWSKIGGEFYYLNPTAPAQTWFFDNATGRWNFGDIKSRPLGSMYQNESTPDGYHVNESGAWR
;
A
#
# COMPACT_ATOMS: atom_id res chain seq x y z
N MET A 1 -0.09 8.08 -57.02
CA MET A 1 -1.18 8.15 -56.03
C MET A 1 -1.43 6.72 -55.58
N ALA A 2 -1.33 6.45 -54.29
CA ALA A 2 -1.82 5.18 -53.75
C ALA A 2 -3.33 5.13 -54.00
N VAL A 3 -3.83 3.97 -54.40
CA VAL A 3 -5.27 3.78 -54.58
C VAL A 3 -5.77 3.16 -53.30
N SER A 4 -6.74 3.80 -52.66
CA SER A 4 -7.34 3.35 -51.40
C SER A 4 -8.63 2.56 -51.67
N GLY A 5 -8.88 1.51 -50.88
CA GLY A 5 -10.04 0.63 -51.02
C GLY A 5 -10.09 -0.47 -49.96
N ASP A 6 -11.12 -1.34 -50.02
CA ASP A 6 -11.39 -2.38 -49.02
C ASP A 6 -10.24 -3.38 -48.80
N PHE A 7 -9.30 -3.48 -49.74
CA PHE A 7 -8.08 -4.27 -49.63
C PHE A 7 -7.05 -3.70 -48.63
N GLU A 8 -7.16 -2.43 -48.23
CA GLU A 8 -6.29 -1.82 -47.22
C GLU A 8 -6.66 -2.27 -45.79
N ASN A 9 -7.95 -2.54 -45.54
CA ASN A 9 -8.48 -3.02 -44.27
C ASN A 9 -9.54 -4.12 -44.48
N PRO A 10 -9.14 -5.30 -44.99
CA PRO A 10 -10.10 -6.35 -45.33
C PRO A 10 -10.79 -6.87 -44.05
N THR A 11 -12.10 -6.68 -43.99
CA THR A 11 -12.95 -7.25 -42.94
C THR A 11 -13.09 -8.76 -43.15
N THR A 12 -13.72 -9.45 -42.20
CA THR A 12 -14.00 -10.90 -42.29
C THR A 12 -14.88 -11.30 -43.47
N THR A 13 -15.51 -10.32 -44.16
CA THR A 13 -16.36 -10.52 -45.33
C THR A 13 -15.67 -10.23 -46.66
N TYR A 14 -14.38 -9.88 -46.65
CA TYR A 14 -13.66 -9.54 -47.89
C TYR A 14 -13.45 -10.79 -48.77
N PRO A 15 -13.98 -10.82 -50.01
CA PRO A 15 -13.99 -12.01 -50.85
C PRO A 15 -12.63 -12.35 -51.49
N GLY A 16 -11.57 -11.59 -51.19
CA GLY A 16 -10.24 -11.78 -51.77
C GLY A 16 -10.07 -11.20 -53.17
N GLN A 17 -11.03 -10.42 -53.66
CA GLN A 17 -10.98 -9.74 -54.96
C GLN A 17 -11.36 -8.26 -54.81
N PHE A 18 -10.79 -7.41 -55.66
CA PHE A 18 -11.16 -6.00 -55.78
C PHE A 18 -11.10 -5.57 -57.24
N ASP A 19 -11.94 -4.61 -57.59
CA ASP A 19 -11.97 -3.99 -58.91
C ASP A 19 -11.46 -2.54 -58.81
N ILE A 20 -10.68 -2.12 -59.80
CA ILE A 20 -10.15 -0.77 -59.88
C ILE A 20 -10.15 -0.23 -61.31
N THR A 21 -10.60 1.01 -61.48
CA THR A 21 -10.58 1.72 -62.77
C THR A 21 -9.25 2.47 -62.95
N LEU A 22 -8.48 2.11 -63.97
CA LEU A 22 -7.17 2.71 -64.28
C LEU A 22 -7.23 3.59 -65.54
N LYS A 23 -6.34 4.59 -65.62
CA LYS A 23 -6.23 5.50 -66.78
C LYS A 23 -5.23 4.94 -67.79
N SER A 24 -5.62 4.95 -69.06
CA SER A 24 -4.76 4.50 -70.17
C SER A 24 -3.48 5.35 -70.28
N GLY A 25 -2.35 4.71 -70.64
CA GLY A 25 -1.06 5.37 -70.85
C GLY A 25 -0.24 5.67 -69.58
N LYS A 26 -0.55 5.02 -68.45
CA LYS A 26 0.17 5.16 -67.18
C LYS A 26 0.73 3.82 -66.71
N THR A 27 1.84 3.86 -65.97
CA THR A 27 2.41 2.68 -65.28
C THR A 27 1.86 2.60 -63.87
N TYR A 28 1.41 1.41 -63.48
CA TYR A 28 0.88 1.11 -62.15
C TYR A 28 1.75 0.03 -61.50
N ILE A 29 2.07 0.21 -60.22
CA ILE A 29 2.80 -0.78 -59.43
C ILE A 29 1.82 -1.33 -58.40
N PHE A 30 1.63 -2.65 -58.41
CA PHE A 30 0.89 -3.34 -57.37
C PHE A 30 1.89 -3.84 -56.33
N GLY A 31 1.73 -3.38 -55.09
CA GLY A 31 2.51 -3.83 -53.96
C GLY A 31 1.57 -4.27 -52.85
N TYR A 32 1.92 -5.34 -52.15
CA TYR A 32 1.28 -5.73 -50.91
C TYR A 32 2.32 -5.72 -49.81
N THR A 33 1.91 -5.37 -48.60
CA THR A 33 2.72 -5.59 -47.40
C THR A 33 2.01 -6.66 -46.58
N THR A 34 2.73 -7.72 -46.24
CA THR A 34 2.23 -8.67 -45.25
C THR A 34 2.22 -7.92 -43.90
N PRO A 35 1.09 -7.81 -43.19
CA PRO A 35 1.09 -7.19 -41.87
C PRO A 35 2.10 -7.91 -40.99
N ALA A 36 2.90 -7.16 -40.23
CA ALA A 36 3.76 -7.77 -39.23
C ALA A 36 2.87 -8.52 -38.23
N ILE A 37 3.19 -9.79 -38.00
CA ILE A 37 2.51 -10.66 -37.05
C ILE A 37 3.50 -10.98 -35.93
N TYR A 38 3.08 -10.73 -34.70
CA TYR A 38 3.88 -11.00 -33.51
C TYR A 38 3.24 -12.13 -32.69
N LYS A 39 4.09 -12.98 -32.13
CA LYS A 39 3.69 -14.09 -31.26
C LYS A 39 3.99 -13.74 -29.81
N ILE A 40 2.94 -13.70 -29.00
CA ILE A 40 3.05 -13.42 -27.58
C ILE A 40 2.71 -14.67 -26.79
N LYS A 41 3.68 -15.18 -26.04
CA LYS A 41 3.44 -16.29 -25.11
C LYS A 41 2.89 -15.71 -23.82
N VAL A 42 1.70 -16.14 -23.40
CA VAL A 42 1.16 -15.84 -22.09
C VAL A 42 1.39 -17.05 -21.20
N ARG A 43 2.10 -16.85 -20.10
CA ARG A 43 2.47 -17.90 -19.14
C ARG A 43 1.95 -17.59 -17.74
N ASP A 44 1.82 -18.60 -16.91
CA ASP A 44 1.57 -18.44 -15.49
C ASP A 44 2.91 -18.31 -14.75
N ASN A 45 3.11 -17.30 -13.90
CA ASN A 45 4.39 -17.13 -13.22
C ASN A 45 4.65 -18.18 -12.13
N ARG A 46 3.58 -18.81 -11.60
CA ARG A 46 3.63 -19.72 -10.45
C ARG A 46 4.34 -21.02 -10.78
N ASP A 47 4.03 -21.60 -11.94
CA ASP A 47 4.55 -22.89 -12.43
C ASP A 47 5.29 -22.77 -13.78
N ASN A 48 5.29 -21.58 -14.40
CA ASN A 48 5.83 -21.33 -15.74
C ASN A 48 5.09 -22.07 -16.87
N ASP A 49 3.85 -22.50 -16.63
CA ASP A 49 3.04 -23.17 -17.63
C ASP A 49 2.58 -22.20 -18.71
N LEU A 50 2.54 -22.68 -19.96
CA LEU A 50 2.03 -21.91 -21.08
C LEU A 50 0.50 -21.91 -21.04
N ILE A 51 -0.08 -20.73 -20.80
CA ILE A 51 -1.53 -20.54 -20.86
C ILE A 51 -1.98 -20.53 -22.33
N THR A 52 -1.37 -19.68 -23.15
CA THR A 52 -1.70 -19.56 -24.56
C THR A 52 -0.58 -18.88 -25.35
N THR A 53 -0.63 -18.98 -26.68
CA THR A 53 0.19 -18.16 -27.58
C THR A 53 -0.72 -17.29 -28.44
N LEU A 54 -0.68 -15.99 -28.22
CA LEU A 54 -1.42 -15.01 -28.99
C LEU A 54 -0.72 -14.77 -30.32
N THR A 55 -1.49 -14.63 -31.39
CA THR A 55 -1.01 -14.19 -32.70
C THR A 55 -1.64 -12.83 -32.96
N LEU A 56 -0.84 -11.78 -32.92
CA LEU A 56 -1.29 -10.39 -33.02
C LEU A 56 -0.83 -9.77 -34.33
N ARG A 57 -1.74 -9.13 -35.05
CA ARG A 57 -1.40 -8.24 -36.16
C ARG A 57 -0.86 -6.92 -35.60
N SER A 58 -0.15 -6.14 -36.42
CA SER A 58 0.38 -4.82 -36.04
C SER A 58 -0.65 -3.80 -35.52
N THR A 59 -1.95 -4.04 -35.74
CA THR A 59 -3.07 -3.22 -35.26
C THR A 59 -3.74 -3.76 -34.00
N GLU A 60 -3.39 -4.97 -33.56
CA GLU A 60 -3.98 -5.64 -32.40
C GLU A 60 -3.03 -5.55 -31.20
N THR A 61 -3.62 -5.63 -30.02
CA THR A 61 -2.95 -5.57 -28.72
C THR A 61 -3.19 -6.86 -27.95
N VAL A 62 -2.47 -7.07 -26.84
CA VAL A 62 -2.71 -8.23 -25.96
C VAL A 62 -4.14 -8.18 -25.38
N GLN A 63 -4.63 -6.98 -25.08
CA GLN A 63 -5.98 -6.75 -24.55
C GLN A 63 -7.07 -7.25 -25.52
N ASP A 64 -6.89 -7.10 -26.84
CA ASP A 64 -7.87 -7.55 -27.84
C ASP A 64 -8.08 -9.07 -27.82
N LYS A 65 -7.14 -9.82 -27.23
CA LYS A 65 -7.19 -11.28 -27.08
C LYS A 65 -7.33 -11.73 -25.62
N ALA A 66 -7.74 -10.84 -24.73
CA ALA A 66 -7.82 -11.10 -23.28
C ALA A 66 -8.61 -12.38 -22.92
N SER A 67 -9.69 -12.66 -23.63
CA SER A 67 -10.53 -13.85 -23.40
C SER A 67 -9.77 -15.18 -23.53
N LEU A 68 -8.64 -15.20 -24.24
CA LEU A 68 -7.82 -16.41 -24.43
C LEU A 68 -6.98 -16.77 -23.20
N TYR A 69 -6.74 -15.83 -22.28
CA TYR A 69 -5.97 -16.10 -21.06
C TYR A 69 -6.70 -15.72 -19.76
N SER A 70 -7.67 -14.81 -19.81
CA SER A 70 -8.33 -14.29 -18.61
C SER A 70 -9.06 -15.36 -17.79
N HIS A 71 -9.54 -16.43 -18.43
CA HIS A 71 -10.18 -17.56 -17.75
C HIS A 71 -9.22 -18.35 -16.83
N LYS A 72 -7.90 -18.15 -16.94
CA LYS A 72 -6.90 -18.72 -16.04
C LYS A 72 -6.57 -17.82 -14.85
N ILE A 73 -7.03 -16.57 -14.88
CA ILE A 73 -6.83 -15.63 -13.78
C ILE A 73 -7.84 -15.97 -12.69
N THR A 74 -7.31 -16.39 -11.54
CA THR A 74 -8.04 -16.58 -10.30
C THR A 74 -7.87 -15.35 -9.41
N SER A 75 -8.93 -14.97 -8.69
CA SER A 75 -8.86 -14.03 -7.57
C SER A 75 -7.95 -14.56 -6.45
N ASP A 76 -7.64 -13.71 -5.49
CA ASP A 76 -6.79 -14.03 -4.35
C ASP A 76 -7.25 -15.29 -3.62
N TYR A 77 -6.28 -16.15 -3.30
CA TYR A 77 -6.54 -17.41 -2.61
C TYR A 77 -5.33 -17.86 -1.79
N ILE A 78 -5.58 -18.76 -0.85
CA ILE A 78 -4.56 -19.40 -0.03
C ILE A 78 -4.41 -20.84 -0.50
N ASP A 79 -3.18 -21.25 -0.83
CA ASP A 79 -2.90 -22.61 -1.27
C ASP A 79 -2.83 -23.62 -0.10
N ASN A 80 -2.65 -24.90 -0.42
CA ASN A 80 -2.53 -25.96 0.59
C ASN A 80 -1.28 -25.82 1.47
N ASN A 81 -0.28 -25.07 1.02
CA ASN A 81 0.90 -24.73 1.81
C ASN A 81 0.68 -23.52 2.72
N GLY A 82 -0.51 -22.91 2.72
CA GLY A 82 -0.83 -21.72 3.50
C GLY A 82 -0.26 -20.44 2.89
N ILE A 83 0.21 -20.49 1.64
CA ILE A 83 0.75 -19.31 0.94
C ILE A 83 -0.42 -18.57 0.29
N THR A 84 -0.49 -17.28 0.55
CA THR A 84 -1.45 -16.36 -0.08
C THR A 84 -0.90 -15.94 -1.44
N TRP A 85 -1.71 -16.06 -2.47
CA TRP A 85 -1.39 -15.63 -3.84
C TRP A 85 -2.31 -14.48 -4.23
N HIS A 86 -1.73 -13.37 -4.67
CA HIS A 86 -2.45 -12.17 -5.12
C HIS A 86 -2.18 -11.90 -6.59
N TYR A 87 -3.22 -11.63 -7.38
CA TYR A 87 -3.06 -11.33 -8.81
C TYR A 87 -2.69 -9.86 -9.00
N GLU A 88 -1.51 -9.60 -9.56
CA GLU A 88 -0.99 -8.24 -9.78
C GLU A 88 -1.37 -7.68 -11.15
N GLY A 89 -1.30 -8.52 -12.19
CA GLY A 89 -1.44 -8.07 -13.57
C GLY A 89 -0.67 -8.94 -14.56
N LEU A 90 -0.46 -8.40 -15.77
CA LEU A 90 0.47 -8.98 -16.72
C LEU A 90 1.87 -8.41 -16.47
N SER A 91 2.90 -9.25 -16.62
CA SER A 91 4.28 -8.85 -16.42
C SER A 91 5.22 -9.31 -17.52
N THR A 92 6.27 -8.51 -17.79
CA THR A 92 7.37 -8.88 -18.70
C THR A 92 8.40 -9.80 -18.04
N ASP A 93 8.44 -9.87 -16.71
CA ASP A 93 9.37 -10.71 -15.96
C ASP A 93 8.61 -11.78 -15.16
N LYS A 94 9.25 -12.95 -15.01
CA LYS A 94 8.63 -14.10 -14.36
C LYS A 94 8.70 -14.00 -12.84
N ASP A 95 9.81 -13.50 -12.33
CA ASP A 95 10.18 -13.64 -10.92
C ASP A 95 9.94 -12.34 -10.14
N THR A 96 9.92 -11.19 -10.82
CA THR A 96 9.65 -9.86 -10.26
C THR A 96 8.54 -9.18 -11.04
N TYR A 97 7.56 -8.57 -10.37
CA TYR A 97 6.51 -7.86 -11.07
C TYR A 97 7.08 -6.64 -11.80
N GLN A 98 7.03 -6.70 -13.11
CA GLN A 98 7.31 -5.60 -14.03
C GLN A 98 6.07 -5.37 -14.88
N ASP A 99 5.37 -4.26 -14.63
CA ASP A 99 4.08 -3.96 -15.24
C ASP A 99 4.13 -4.04 -16.78
N TYR A 100 3.13 -4.70 -17.36
CA TYR A 100 2.92 -4.77 -18.80
C TYR A 100 1.55 -4.21 -19.15
N ASP A 101 1.53 -3.11 -19.90
CA ASP A 101 0.29 -2.52 -20.41
C ASP A 101 -0.23 -3.29 -21.64
N PRO A 102 -1.34 -4.06 -21.50
CA PRO A 102 -1.86 -4.86 -22.61
C PRO A 102 -2.54 -4.04 -23.70
N THR A 103 -2.69 -2.72 -23.53
CA THR A 103 -3.29 -1.80 -24.51
C THR A 103 -2.25 -1.22 -25.46
N PHE A 104 -0.96 -1.40 -25.16
CA PHE A 104 0.12 -0.95 -26.02
C PHE A 104 0.33 -1.89 -27.22
N ARG A 105 0.83 -1.31 -28.30
CA ARG A 105 1.14 -2.06 -29.53
C ARG A 105 2.38 -2.91 -29.31
N VAL A 106 2.24 -4.18 -29.65
CA VAL A 106 3.35 -5.12 -29.71
C VAL A 106 4.19 -4.86 -30.95
N THR A 107 5.51 -4.86 -30.80
CA THR A 107 6.47 -4.60 -31.89
C THR A 107 7.47 -5.73 -32.12
N SER A 108 7.43 -6.78 -31.29
CA SER A 108 8.24 -7.98 -31.42
C SER A 108 7.57 -9.17 -30.74
N ASP A 109 8.03 -10.38 -31.04
CA ASP A 109 7.67 -11.56 -30.26
C ASP A 109 8.16 -11.39 -28.82
N GLU A 110 7.31 -11.67 -27.84
CA GLU A 110 7.65 -11.57 -26.42
C GLU A 110 6.94 -12.63 -25.57
N THR A 111 7.32 -12.71 -24.30
CA THR A 111 6.63 -13.55 -23.32
C THR A 111 6.15 -12.65 -22.19
N VAL A 112 4.87 -12.77 -21.87
CA VAL A 112 4.25 -12.09 -20.74
C VAL A 112 3.74 -13.13 -19.75
N TYR A 113 3.71 -12.76 -18.49
CA TYR A 113 3.31 -13.61 -17.39
C TYR A 113 2.04 -13.05 -16.77
N VAL A 114 1.02 -13.89 -16.60
CA VAL A 114 -0.03 -13.65 -15.62
C VAL A 114 0.66 -13.76 -14.25
N PHE A 115 0.87 -12.62 -13.61
CA PHE A 115 1.76 -12.51 -12.47
C PHE A 115 0.98 -12.55 -11.16
N TYR A 116 1.38 -13.47 -10.28
CA TYR A 116 0.95 -13.54 -8.91
C TYR A 116 2.10 -13.24 -7.94
N SER A 117 1.90 -12.30 -7.03
CA SER A 117 2.75 -12.15 -5.85
C SER A 117 2.34 -13.15 -4.75
N ASN A 118 3.23 -13.39 -3.79
CA ASN A 118 2.96 -14.29 -2.68
C ASN A 118 3.69 -13.92 -1.39
N ASP A 119 3.18 -14.42 -0.26
CA ASP A 119 3.69 -14.18 1.09
C ASP A 119 4.56 -15.32 1.63
N LYS A 120 5.19 -16.12 0.75
CA LYS A 120 5.88 -17.35 1.15
C LYS A 120 7.01 -17.11 2.16
N ALA A 121 7.75 -16.02 2.01
CA ALA A 121 8.87 -15.68 2.89
C ALA A 121 8.37 -15.24 4.27
N GLU A 122 7.33 -14.43 4.28
CA GLU A 122 6.61 -13.90 5.45
C GLU A 122 6.00 -15.06 6.24
N ARG A 123 5.30 -15.97 5.55
CA ARG A 123 4.74 -17.19 6.14
C ARG A 123 5.82 -18.04 6.82
N ALA A 124 6.93 -18.30 6.14
CA ALA A 124 8.02 -19.10 6.67
C ALA A 124 8.64 -18.47 7.93
N LYS A 125 8.73 -17.14 7.96
CA LYS A 125 9.15 -16.37 9.13
C LYS A 125 8.14 -16.49 10.27
N ALA A 126 6.85 -16.27 10.02
CA ALA A 126 5.78 -16.40 11.01
C ALA A 126 5.75 -17.80 11.65
N GLU A 127 5.91 -18.85 10.84
CA GLU A 127 5.98 -20.24 11.32
C GLU A 127 7.20 -20.46 12.25
N LYS A 128 8.36 -19.93 11.88
CA LYS A 128 9.59 -20.00 12.69
C LYS A 128 9.43 -19.24 14.01
N ASP A 129 8.86 -18.05 13.96
CA ASP A 129 8.67 -17.18 15.12
C ASP A 129 7.69 -17.84 16.12
N LEU A 130 6.57 -18.39 15.64
CA LEU A 130 5.63 -19.15 16.48
C LEU A 130 6.27 -20.38 17.11
N LYS A 131 7.02 -21.19 16.35
CA LYS A 131 7.76 -22.35 16.90
C LYS A 131 8.74 -21.94 17.99
N SER A 132 9.42 -20.82 17.80
CA SER A 132 10.40 -20.29 18.76
C SER A 132 9.71 -19.81 20.04
N ALA A 133 8.61 -19.07 19.92
CA ALA A 133 7.82 -18.58 21.04
C ALA A 133 7.20 -19.73 21.85
N VAL A 134 6.60 -20.72 21.18
CA VAL A 134 6.07 -21.93 21.83
C VAL A 134 7.15 -22.67 22.61
N SER A 135 8.35 -22.81 22.05
CA SER A 135 9.49 -23.46 22.73
C SER A 135 9.96 -22.66 23.95
N ALA A 136 10.10 -21.34 23.82
CA ALA A 136 10.52 -20.47 24.91
C ALA A 136 9.50 -20.47 26.07
N ALA A 137 8.21 -20.40 25.75
CA ALA A 137 7.14 -20.45 26.73
C ALA A 137 7.09 -21.79 27.49
N ARG A 138 7.29 -22.92 26.80
CA ARG A 138 7.41 -24.25 27.46
C ARG A 138 8.57 -24.29 28.46
N ASN A 139 9.73 -23.74 28.10
CA ASN A 139 10.90 -23.73 28.97
C ASN A 139 10.71 -22.86 30.23
N ASN A 140 9.93 -21.78 30.12
CA ASN A 140 9.68 -20.85 31.21
C ASN A 140 8.42 -21.17 32.03
N LEU A 141 7.69 -22.24 31.71
CA LEU A 141 6.40 -22.59 32.34
C LEU A 141 6.49 -22.62 33.88
N ASN A 142 7.59 -23.17 34.42
CA ASN A 142 7.79 -23.32 35.87
C ASN A 142 7.99 -21.99 36.62
N ASN A 143 8.24 -20.88 35.91
CA ASN A 143 8.46 -19.56 36.50
C ASN A 143 7.16 -18.87 36.91
N TYR A 144 6.01 -19.36 36.45
CA TYR A 144 4.69 -18.80 36.73
C TYR A 144 3.97 -19.54 37.86
N ASP A 145 2.95 -18.92 38.45
CA ASP A 145 2.09 -19.58 39.42
C ASP A 145 1.17 -20.65 38.80
N ALA A 146 0.53 -21.48 39.62
CA ALA A 146 -0.26 -22.62 39.14
C ALA A 146 -1.44 -22.23 38.22
N PRO A 147 -2.24 -21.18 38.52
CA PRO A 147 -3.27 -20.70 37.60
C PRO A 147 -2.71 -20.25 36.25
N SER A 148 -1.61 -19.49 36.26
CA SER A 148 -0.95 -18.99 35.05
C SER A 148 -0.38 -20.12 34.20
N GLN A 149 0.15 -21.18 34.82
CA GLN A 149 0.63 -22.37 34.12
C GLN A 149 -0.49 -23.09 33.36
N ALA A 150 -1.68 -23.21 33.96
CA ALA A 150 -2.82 -23.87 33.32
C ALA A 150 -3.28 -23.10 32.06
N LEU A 151 -3.36 -21.77 32.15
CA LEU A 151 -3.67 -20.91 31.00
C LEU A 151 -2.61 -21.03 29.91
N LEU A 152 -1.32 -20.97 30.29
CA LEU A 152 -0.22 -21.07 29.33
C LEU A 152 -0.20 -22.43 28.62
N LEU A 153 -0.48 -23.51 29.33
CA LEU A 153 -0.58 -24.85 28.73
C LEU A 153 -1.73 -24.94 27.70
N ALA A 154 -2.88 -24.34 27.98
CA ALA A 154 -4.00 -24.31 27.03
C ALA A 154 -3.62 -23.56 25.74
N GLN A 155 -3.06 -22.35 25.87
CA GLN A 155 -2.64 -21.56 24.71
C GLN A 155 -1.49 -22.20 23.92
N LEU A 156 -0.58 -22.90 24.60
CA LEU A 156 0.48 -23.68 23.94
C LEU A 156 -0.08 -24.86 23.14
N ALA A 157 -1.19 -25.47 23.58
CA ALA A 157 -1.88 -26.50 22.83
C ALA A 157 -2.56 -25.91 21.59
N ASP A 158 -3.22 -24.77 21.72
CA ASP A 158 -3.86 -24.08 20.58
C ASP A 158 -2.83 -23.64 19.54
N ALA A 159 -1.74 -23.01 19.97
CA ALA A 159 -0.63 -22.62 19.09
C ALA A 159 0.00 -23.83 18.37
N GLN A 160 0.14 -24.96 19.06
CA GLN A 160 0.65 -26.19 18.47
C GLN A 160 -0.33 -26.75 17.42
N ALA A 161 -1.65 -26.70 17.67
CA ALA A 161 -2.66 -27.14 16.71
C ALA A 161 -2.65 -26.30 15.41
N ILE A 162 -2.33 -25.01 15.51
CA ILE A 162 -2.14 -24.14 14.34
C ILE A 162 -0.87 -24.54 13.56
N LEU A 163 0.23 -24.86 14.25
CA LEU A 163 1.46 -25.34 13.60
C LEU A 163 1.31 -26.70 12.94
N ASP A 164 0.50 -27.59 13.53
CA ASP A 164 0.37 -28.99 13.11
C ASP A 164 -0.66 -29.20 11.99
N ARG A 165 -1.28 -28.13 11.48
CA ARG A 165 -2.33 -28.24 10.45
C ARG A 165 -1.76 -28.75 9.12
N ILE A 166 -2.29 -29.88 8.62
CA ILE A 166 -1.72 -30.60 7.45
C ILE A 166 -2.54 -30.42 6.16
N ASN A 167 -3.88 -30.49 6.22
CA ASN A 167 -4.73 -30.50 5.02
C ASN A 167 -4.63 -29.18 4.22
N ARG A 168 -4.65 -28.06 4.94
CA ARG A 168 -4.19 -26.76 4.48
C ARG A 168 -3.31 -26.22 5.60
N LYS A 169 -2.04 -26.02 5.33
CA LYS A 169 -1.16 -25.43 6.35
C LYS A 169 -1.68 -24.04 6.72
N SER A 170 -1.44 -23.65 7.96
CA SER A 170 -1.85 -22.34 8.46
C SER A 170 -1.22 -21.23 7.62
N SER A 171 -2.03 -20.20 7.33
CA SER A 171 -1.59 -19.02 6.59
C SER A 171 -0.69 -18.14 7.44
N THR A 172 -0.04 -17.17 6.82
CA THR A 172 0.76 -16.15 7.52
C THR A 172 -0.06 -15.49 8.64
N SER A 173 -1.26 -15.03 8.31
CA SER A 173 -2.18 -14.40 9.26
C SER A 173 -2.60 -15.32 10.42
N GLU A 174 -2.79 -16.61 10.19
CA GLU A 174 -3.16 -17.57 11.24
C GLU A 174 -1.98 -17.88 12.17
N LEU A 175 -0.77 -17.97 11.61
CA LEU A 175 0.46 -18.17 12.38
C LEU A 175 0.78 -16.95 13.25
N GLU A 176 0.63 -15.75 12.69
CA GLU A 176 0.80 -14.48 13.41
C GLU A 176 -0.24 -14.32 14.51
N ALA A 177 -1.53 -14.59 14.22
CA ALA A 177 -2.59 -14.54 15.23
C ALA A 177 -2.34 -15.50 16.40
N ALA A 178 -1.82 -16.71 16.13
CA ALA A 178 -1.46 -17.66 17.19
C ALA A 178 -0.25 -17.22 18.01
N LEU A 179 0.73 -16.56 17.37
CA LEU A 179 1.89 -15.97 18.05
C LEU A 179 1.46 -14.81 18.94
N ASP A 180 0.58 -13.95 18.44
CA ASP A 180 0.04 -12.81 19.18
C ASP A 180 -0.80 -13.29 20.37
N ALA A 181 -1.67 -14.28 20.19
CA ALA A 181 -2.43 -14.88 21.30
C ALA A 181 -1.52 -15.43 22.40
N LEU A 182 -0.42 -16.11 22.03
CA LEU A 182 0.57 -16.60 22.99
C LEU A 182 1.31 -15.47 23.71
N ASN A 183 1.76 -14.45 22.98
CA ASN A 183 2.48 -13.31 23.57
C ASN A 183 1.57 -12.48 24.49
N ASN A 184 0.32 -12.24 24.08
CA ASN A 184 -0.68 -11.53 24.87
C ASN A 184 -0.97 -12.28 26.17
N LEU A 185 -1.11 -13.60 26.13
CA LEU A 185 -1.30 -14.38 27.35
C LEU A 185 -0.08 -14.28 28.27
N LEU A 186 1.14 -14.45 27.75
CA LEU A 186 2.38 -14.39 28.54
C LEU A 186 2.51 -13.08 29.33
N ALA A 187 2.01 -11.96 28.80
CA ALA A 187 2.02 -10.66 29.47
C ALA A 187 1.08 -10.59 30.69
N THR A 188 0.05 -11.44 30.76
CA THR A 188 -0.92 -11.46 31.89
C THR A 188 -0.51 -12.40 33.02
N LEU A 189 0.42 -13.32 32.76
CA LEU A 189 0.78 -14.39 33.68
C LEU A 189 1.52 -13.85 34.90
N GLN A 190 1.18 -14.41 36.07
CA GLN A 190 1.77 -14.00 37.33
C GLN A 190 3.03 -14.83 37.63
N PRO A 191 4.18 -14.18 37.89
CA PRO A 191 5.39 -14.89 38.27
C PRO A 191 5.25 -15.50 39.66
N ARG A 192 5.90 -16.64 39.87
CA ARG A 192 5.88 -17.37 41.13
C ARG A 192 6.54 -16.51 42.22
N LYS A 193 5.79 -16.08 43.23
CA LYS A 193 6.34 -15.34 44.38
C LYS A 193 7.36 -16.19 45.13
N SER A 194 8.63 -15.85 45.01
CA SER A 194 9.67 -16.31 45.94
C SER A 194 9.50 -15.59 47.27
N GLY A 195 9.04 -16.31 48.29
CA GLY A 195 9.03 -15.82 49.65
C GLY A 195 10.36 -16.10 50.35
N GLY A 196 11.07 -15.05 50.78
CA GLY A 196 12.00 -15.13 51.92
C GLY A 196 13.34 -14.41 51.81
N GLY A 197 13.41 -13.18 52.36
CA GLY A 197 14.38 -12.84 53.41
C GLY A 197 15.82 -12.42 53.08
N GLY A 198 16.09 -11.11 53.24
CA GLY A 198 17.18 -10.64 54.11
C GLY A 198 18.49 -10.12 53.48
N GLY A 199 18.79 -8.83 53.72
CA GLY A 199 20.15 -8.41 54.08
C GLY A 199 20.84 -7.32 53.24
N GLY A 200 20.73 -6.07 53.70
CA GLY A 200 21.92 -5.28 54.06
C GLY A 200 22.73 -4.51 52.99
N ARG A 201 22.57 -3.19 53.04
CA ARG A 201 23.62 -2.13 53.02
C ARG A 201 24.57 -2.00 51.80
N GLY A 202 24.45 -0.82 51.18
CA GLY A 202 25.58 0.13 51.10
C GLY A 202 26.27 0.22 49.75
N GLY A 203 26.38 1.45 49.22
CA GLY A 203 27.27 1.75 48.10
C GLY A 203 26.87 2.98 47.31
N SER A 204 27.25 4.15 47.81
CA SER A 204 27.35 5.39 47.03
C SER A 204 28.52 5.30 46.05
N GLY A 205 28.36 5.83 44.85
CA GLY A 205 29.37 5.97 43.80
C GLY A 205 28.70 5.73 42.45
N GLY A 206 28.48 6.70 41.57
CA GLY A 206 29.42 7.72 41.14
C GLY A 206 29.69 7.47 39.67
N GLY A 207 29.09 8.29 38.81
CA GLY A 207 29.64 8.65 37.50
C GLY A 207 29.58 7.64 36.35
N SER A 208 29.00 8.15 35.26
CA SER A 208 29.41 7.99 33.86
C SER A 208 28.75 6.91 33.00
N GLY A 209 28.18 7.40 31.89
CA GLY A 209 28.33 6.75 30.59
C GLY A 209 27.33 5.66 30.24
N SER A 210 26.04 5.97 30.13
CA SER A 210 25.20 5.22 29.20
C SER A 210 25.06 6.00 27.91
N ALA A 211 25.99 5.74 27.00
CA ALA A 211 25.75 5.89 25.58
C ALA A 211 24.49 5.09 25.26
N GLY A 212 23.37 5.81 25.15
CA GLY A 212 22.14 5.27 24.59
C GLY A 212 22.46 4.73 23.22
N LYS A 213 22.51 3.40 23.10
CA LYS A 213 22.65 2.70 21.84
C LYS A 213 21.45 3.11 20.99
N LYS A 214 21.67 4.06 20.10
CA LYS A 214 20.83 4.26 18.91
C LYS A 214 20.84 2.93 18.17
N SER A 215 19.71 2.22 18.21
CA SER A 215 19.45 1.14 17.27
C SER A 215 18.97 1.79 15.98
N THR A 216 19.91 2.18 15.14
CA THR A 216 19.65 2.42 13.73
C THR A 216 19.57 1.08 13.02
N GLY A 217 18.40 0.73 12.48
CA GLY A 217 18.25 -0.35 11.51
C GLY A 217 16.91 -1.07 11.58
N GLN A 218 15.97 -0.62 10.75
CA GLN A 218 14.65 -1.19 10.39
C GLN A 218 13.46 -0.70 11.24
N ASN A 219 12.58 0.08 10.59
CA ASN A 219 11.27 0.53 11.09
C ASN A 219 10.36 -0.67 11.41
N SER A 220 10.50 -1.28 12.59
CA SER A 220 9.42 -2.05 13.17
C SER A 220 8.41 -1.06 13.75
N GLY A 221 7.34 -0.77 13.01
CA GLY A 221 6.25 0.10 13.48
C GLY A 221 5.69 -0.34 14.83
N ILE A 222 5.08 0.61 15.55
CA ILE A 222 4.38 0.38 16.82
C ILE A 222 3.11 -0.42 16.51
N ARG A 223 2.97 -1.60 17.11
CA ARG A 223 1.82 -2.48 16.86
C ARG A 223 0.69 -2.14 17.81
N VAL A 224 -0.46 -1.79 17.27
CA VAL A 224 -1.66 -1.50 18.07
C VAL A 224 -2.18 -2.80 18.68
N GLY A 225 -2.55 -2.75 19.95
CA GLY A 225 -2.93 -3.90 20.76
C GLY A 225 -1.76 -4.63 21.43
N LEU A 226 -0.51 -4.35 21.02
CA LEU A 226 0.70 -4.94 21.64
C LEU A 226 1.57 -3.88 22.31
N ASP A 227 2.09 -2.93 21.51
CA ASP A 227 3.03 -1.91 21.97
C ASP A 227 2.29 -0.68 22.53
N GLY A 228 1.00 -0.57 22.23
CA GLY A 228 0.08 0.40 22.79
C GLY A 228 -1.32 0.25 22.22
N ASN A 229 -2.26 1.09 22.63
CA ASN A 229 -3.62 1.04 22.11
C ASN A 229 -4.19 2.44 21.89
N TRP A 230 -5.14 2.51 20.96
CA TRP A 230 -5.96 3.69 20.73
C TRP A 230 -6.89 3.96 21.91
N GLU A 231 -6.98 5.21 22.30
CA GLU A 231 -7.95 5.74 23.26
C GLU A 231 -8.71 6.89 22.59
N LEU A 232 -10.03 6.77 22.52
CA LEU A 232 -10.90 7.87 22.13
C LEU A 232 -11.23 8.71 23.36
N THR A 233 -10.74 9.94 23.37
CA THR A 233 -10.85 10.82 24.55
C THR A 233 -12.18 11.57 24.65
N ASN A 234 -12.95 11.62 23.55
CA ASN A 234 -14.23 12.33 23.45
C ASN A 234 -15.35 11.47 22.78
N PRO A 235 -15.68 10.30 23.34
CA PRO A 235 -16.57 9.34 22.68
C PRO A 235 -18.00 9.86 22.43
N ALA A 236 -18.52 10.74 23.30
CA ALA A 236 -19.87 11.29 23.14
C ALA A 236 -19.95 12.27 21.96
N GLU A 237 -18.97 13.15 21.82
CA GLU A 237 -18.88 14.11 20.73
C GLU A 237 -18.53 13.41 19.40
N ALA A 238 -17.62 12.44 19.43
CA ALA A 238 -17.23 11.64 18.28
C ALA A 238 -18.41 10.85 17.69
N GLN A 239 -19.34 10.40 18.52
CA GLN A 239 -20.56 9.71 18.05
C GLN A 239 -21.50 10.64 17.26
N ALA A 240 -21.54 11.93 17.61
CA ALA A 240 -22.37 12.93 16.94
C ALA A 240 -21.68 13.49 15.68
N ASN A 241 -20.37 13.62 15.72
CA ASN A 241 -19.53 14.05 14.62
C ASN A 241 -18.23 13.22 14.62
N PRO A 242 -18.11 12.18 13.77
CA PRO A 242 -16.91 11.36 13.67
C PRO A 242 -15.66 12.18 13.34
N ASP A 243 -15.80 13.23 12.53
CA ASP A 243 -14.72 14.17 12.24
C ASP A 243 -14.33 14.98 13.47
N GLY A 244 -15.07 14.98 14.57
CA GLY A 244 -14.65 15.58 15.83
C GLY A 244 -13.76 14.67 16.70
N SER A 245 -13.45 13.44 16.27
CA SER A 245 -12.79 12.43 17.11
C SER A 245 -11.39 12.85 17.54
N LYS A 246 -11.12 12.73 18.85
CA LYS A 246 -9.84 13.00 19.49
C LYS A 246 -9.21 11.70 19.96
N TRP A 247 -8.46 11.10 19.06
CA TRP A 247 -7.73 9.86 19.29
C TRP A 247 -6.38 10.12 19.92
N LYS A 248 -6.00 9.26 20.86
CA LYS A 248 -4.71 9.25 21.51
C LYS A 248 -4.14 7.84 21.44
N PHE A 249 -2.82 7.70 21.32
CA PHE A 249 -2.17 6.40 21.36
C PHE A 249 -1.38 6.21 22.66
N ASN A 250 -1.84 5.32 23.52
CA ASN A 250 -1.20 5.03 24.81
C ASN A 250 -0.29 3.82 24.68
N LEU A 251 0.96 3.96 25.12
CA LEU A 251 1.93 2.88 25.04
C LEU A 251 1.77 1.92 26.23
N THR A 252 1.97 0.63 25.98
CA THR A 252 1.83 -0.43 27.00
C THR A 252 2.88 -0.30 28.12
N ASN A 253 4.03 0.31 27.83
CA ASN A 253 5.08 0.62 28.80
C ASN A 253 4.84 1.94 29.58
N GLY A 254 3.68 2.58 29.36
CA GLY A 254 3.31 3.86 29.96
C GLY A 254 3.66 5.05 29.07
N GLY A 255 2.90 6.14 29.25
CA GLY A 255 2.99 7.32 28.40
C GLY A 255 2.17 7.20 27.12
N SER A 256 2.35 8.17 26.23
CA SER A 256 1.55 8.32 25.03
C SER A 256 2.41 8.86 23.90
N VAL A 257 2.04 8.52 22.67
CA VAL A 257 2.80 8.92 21.48
C VAL A 257 2.61 10.41 21.21
N THR A 258 3.69 11.07 20.83
CA THR A 258 3.73 12.43 20.27
C THR A 258 4.58 12.42 19.01
N GLY A 259 4.32 13.35 18.09
CA GLY A 259 4.99 13.45 16.79
C GLY A 259 4.62 12.32 15.81
N TRP A 260 5.46 12.14 14.80
CA TRP A 260 5.30 11.07 13.81
C TRP A 260 5.53 9.69 14.40
N ALA A 261 4.60 8.76 14.14
CA ALA A 261 4.69 7.37 14.53
C ALA A 261 4.18 6.45 13.43
N TYR A 262 4.94 5.40 13.15
CA TYR A 262 4.54 4.36 12.20
C TYR A 262 3.77 3.28 12.96
N LEU A 263 2.46 3.17 12.71
CA LEU A 263 1.58 2.24 13.41
C LEU A 263 1.17 1.09 12.50
N THR A 264 0.98 -0.10 13.07
CA THR A 264 0.48 -1.26 12.33
C THR A 264 -0.67 -1.90 13.07
N TYR A 265 -1.81 -2.08 12.39
CA TYR A 265 -2.97 -2.73 12.97
C TYR A 265 -3.98 -3.24 11.94
N THR A 266 -4.83 -4.15 12.43
CA THR A 266 -5.90 -4.78 11.65
C THR A 266 -7.24 -4.18 12.02
N TYR A 267 -8.00 -3.72 11.04
CA TYR A 267 -9.39 -3.33 11.17
C TYR A 267 -10.22 -4.06 10.12
N GLU A 268 -11.31 -4.71 10.53
CA GLU A 268 -12.21 -5.48 9.66
C GLU A 268 -11.49 -6.44 8.69
N GLY A 269 -10.44 -7.11 9.17
CA GLY A 269 -9.67 -8.09 8.38
C GLY A 269 -8.66 -7.48 7.40
N ARG A 270 -8.54 -6.15 7.34
CA ARG A 270 -7.50 -5.43 6.60
C ARG A 270 -6.40 -5.03 7.57
N THR A 271 -5.15 -5.37 7.26
CA THR A 271 -3.99 -4.95 8.06
C THR A 271 -3.26 -3.88 7.28
N LYS A 272 -3.04 -2.72 7.91
CA LYS A 272 -2.25 -1.63 7.33
C LYS A 272 -1.13 -1.23 8.28
N SER A 273 -0.05 -0.77 7.68
CA SER A 273 1.10 -0.19 8.36
C SER A 273 1.34 1.19 7.80
N GLU A 274 0.95 2.23 8.55
CA GLU A 274 1.12 3.61 8.07
C GLU A 274 1.57 4.61 9.12
N TRP A 275 2.03 5.77 8.64
CA TRP A 275 2.42 6.89 9.48
C TRP A 275 1.20 7.64 9.99
N TYR A 276 1.23 8.02 11.26
CA TYR A 276 0.28 8.88 11.94
C TYR A 276 1.08 9.99 12.61
N HIS A 277 0.45 11.14 12.83
CA HIS A 277 1.06 12.23 13.58
C HIS A 277 0.23 12.58 14.81
N PHE A 278 0.91 12.86 15.91
CA PHE A 278 0.31 13.22 17.18
C PHE A 278 0.84 14.59 17.62
N GLY A 279 -0.06 15.48 18.04
CA GLY A 279 0.28 16.75 18.63
C GLY A 279 1.07 16.59 19.94
N ASN A 280 1.59 17.70 20.45
CA ASN A 280 2.30 17.72 21.75
C ASN A 280 1.40 17.38 22.94
N ASP A 281 0.08 17.51 22.76
CA ASP A 281 -0.96 17.06 23.70
C ASP A 281 -1.31 15.57 23.55
N SER A 282 -0.58 14.84 22.69
CA SER A 282 -0.79 13.43 22.33
C SER A 282 -2.10 13.15 21.59
N ILE A 283 -2.81 14.18 21.12
CA ILE A 283 -3.99 13.99 20.28
C ILE A 283 -3.53 13.83 18.83
N MET A 284 -4.07 12.83 18.15
CA MET A 284 -3.76 12.53 16.77
C MET A 284 -4.28 13.63 15.84
N ASP A 285 -3.42 14.11 14.95
CA ASP A 285 -3.78 15.06 13.91
C ASP A 285 -4.54 14.37 12.77
N SER A 286 -5.35 15.13 12.04
CA SER A 286 -6.19 14.66 10.93
C SER A 286 -6.46 15.80 9.94
N GLY A 287 -6.69 15.46 8.67
CA GLY A 287 -6.77 16.43 7.58
C GLY A 287 -5.40 17.00 7.20
N TRP A 288 -5.39 18.22 6.66
CA TRP A 288 -4.15 18.91 6.33
C TRP A 288 -3.32 19.21 7.59
N PHE A 289 -2.05 18.81 7.54
CA PHE A 289 -1.10 18.97 8.61
C PHE A 289 0.18 19.66 8.10
N LEU A 290 0.60 20.73 8.77
CA LEU A 290 1.86 21.42 8.50
C LEU A 290 2.88 21.03 9.57
N ASP A 291 3.91 20.28 9.18
CA ASP A 291 5.09 20.10 10.02
C ASP A 291 5.89 21.40 10.02
N THR A 292 5.82 22.14 11.13
CA THR A 292 6.47 23.45 11.25
C THR A 292 7.99 23.35 11.34
N ASN A 293 8.56 22.18 11.63
CA ASN A 293 10.01 22.00 11.67
C ASN A 293 10.62 21.91 10.27
N SER A 294 9.92 21.22 9.36
CA SER A 294 10.35 21.07 7.96
C SER A 294 9.64 22.03 7.00
N ASN A 295 8.65 22.78 7.49
CA ASN A 295 7.75 23.62 6.71
C ASN A 295 7.12 22.84 5.53
N THR A 296 6.67 21.61 5.81
CA THR A 296 6.15 20.67 4.82
C THR A 296 4.72 20.30 5.15
N TRP A 297 3.86 20.33 4.14
CA TRP A 297 2.47 19.91 4.26
C TRP A 297 2.34 18.41 4.02
N TYR A 298 1.46 17.79 4.78
CA TYR A 298 1.03 16.41 4.67
C TYR A 298 -0.50 16.38 4.75
N TYR A 299 -1.10 15.28 4.31
CA TYR A 299 -2.50 15.03 4.53
C TYR A 299 -2.67 13.74 5.34
N LEU A 300 -3.42 13.84 6.42
CA LEU A 300 -3.77 12.72 7.30
C LEU A 300 -5.24 12.38 7.04
N SER A 301 -5.54 11.12 6.74
CA SER A 301 -6.85 10.68 6.27
C SER A 301 -7.97 11.10 7.20
N MET A 302 -9.07 11.56 6.62
CA MET A 302 -10.30 11.85 7.34
C MET A 302 -11.36 10.76 7.15
N ASP A 303 -11.01 9.67 6.45
CA ASP A 303 -11.92 8.55 6.22
C ASP A 303 -12.09 7.72 7.50
N HIS A 304 -13.34 7.41 7.83
CA HIS A 304 -13.71 6.59 9.00
C HIS A 304 -13.87 5.11 8.63
N ASP A 305 -12.89 4.57 7.90
CA ASP A 305 -12.87 3.18 7.41
C ASP A 305 -12.04 2.25 8.31
N GLY A 306 -11.70 2.72 9.51
CA GLY A 306 -10.79 2.07 10.45
C GLY A 306 -9.37 2.64 10.48
N PHE A 307 -8.99 3.41 9.45
CA PHE A 307 -7.63 3.96 9.33
C PHE A 307 -7.58 5.49 9.40
N PHE A 308 -8.59 6.11 10.03
CA PHE A 308 -8.65 7.54 10.30
C PHE A 308 -7.32 8.08 10.87
N GLY A 309 -6.79 9.13 10.24
CA GLY A 309 -5.52 9.77 10.59
C GLY A 309 -4.28 9.20 9.89
N GLU A 310 -4.39 8.16 9.06
CA GLU A 310 -3.24 7.63 8.33
C GLU A 310 -2.69 8.65 7.32
N MET A 311 -1.38 8.71 7.15
CA MET A 311 -0.74 9.61 6.20
C MET A 311 -1.02 9.17 4.76
N VAL A 312 -1.69 10.04 4.01
CA VAL A 312 -2.02 9.82 2.61
C VAL A 312 -0.80 10.10 1.73
N LYS A 313 -0.69 9.35 0.63
CA LYS A 313 0.38 9.43 -0.36
C LYS A 313 -0.21 9.42 -1.77
N GLY A 314 0.52 9.94 -2.74
CA GLY A 314 0.08 10.04 -4.13
C GLY A 314 -0.94 11.14 -4.36
N TRP A 315 -1.78 10.96 -5.38
CA TRP A 315 -2.82 11.91 -5.73
C TRP A 315 -3.92 11.95 -4.66
N HIS A 316 -4.22 13.15 -4.16
CA HIS A 316 -5.28 13.40 -3.19
C HIS A 316 -6.24 14.46 -3.73
N TYR A 317 -7.54 14.16 -3.76
CA TYR A 317 -8.58 15.13 -4.10
C TYR A 317 -9.21 15.65 -2.81
N ASP A 318 -9.13 16.95 -2.57
CA ASP A 318 -9.75 17.58 -1.41
C ASP A 318 -11.15 18.10 -1.79
N GLY A 319 -12.18 17.53 -1.16
CA GLY A 319 -13.56 17.94 -1.37
C GLY A 319 -13.91 19.32 -0.80
N GLN A 320 -13.11 19.86 0.13
CA GLN A 320 -13.37 21.18 0.74
C GLN A 320 -13.12 22.33 -0.24
N ASP A 321 -12.11 22.18 -1.11
CA ASP A 321 -11.77 23.19 -2.13
C ASP A 321 -11.95 22.70 -3.58
N GLY A 322 -12.21 21.40 -3.76
CA GLY A 322 -12.48 20.78 -5.04
C GLY A 322 -11.24 20.60 -5.93
N ARG A 323 -10.03 20.51 -5.35
CA ARG A 323 -8.78 20.47 -6.10
C ARG A 323 -7.94 19.22 -5.81
N TRP A 324 -7.08 18.90 -6.77
CA TRP A 324 -6.11 17.81 -6.65
C TRP A 324 -4.78 18.31 -6.07
N TYR A 325 -4.16 17.44 -5.31
CA TYR A 325 -2.86 17.60 -4.66
C TYR A 325 -2.03 16.36 -4.91
N TYR A 326 -0.71 16.49 -4.83
CA TYR A 326 0.19 15.35 -4.92
C TYR A 326 1.09 15.28 -3.69
N LEU A 327 1.01 14.14 -3.00
CA LEU A 327 1.80 13.81 -1.82
C LEU A 327 2.86 12.80 -2.24
N ASP A 328 4.12 13.02 -1.86
CA ASP A 328 5.23 12.17 -2.27
C ASP A 328 4.99 10.70 -1.87
N PRO A 329 5.12 9.73 -2.79
CA PRO A 329 4.83 8.32 -2.51
C PRO A 329 5.68 7.68 -1.40
N ASN A 330 6.84 8.26 -1.06
CA ASN A 330 7.75 7.70 -0.06
C ASN A 330 7.61 8.39 1.29
N SER A 331 7.47 9.73 1.28
CA SER A 331 7.52 10.57 2.47
C SER A 331 6.18 11.18 2.87
N GLY A 332 5.19 11.20 1.97
CA GLY A 332 3.91 11.90 2.17
C GLY A 332 4.00 13.43 2.04
N ALA A 333 5.19 13.98 1.77
CA ALA A 333 5.40 15.41 1.62
C ALA A 333 4.65 15.96 0.41
N MET A 334 3.86 17.01 0.60
CA MET A 334 3.13 17.67 -0.49
C MET A 334 4.08 18.34 -1.47
N HIS A 335 3.89 18.06 -2.76
CA HIS A 335 4.63 18.68 -3.84
C HIS A 335 4.12 20.10 -4.15
N THR A 336 5.04 20.92 -4.67
CA THR A 336 4.75 22.25 -5.21
C THR A 336 5.60 22.48 -6.46
N GLY A 337 5.17 23.41 -7.32
CA GLY A 337 5.79 23.70 -8.61
C GLY A 337 5.63 22.57 -9.63
N TRP A 338 6.52 22.55 -10.62
CA TRP A 338 6.57 21.48 -11.62
C TRP A 338 7.03 20.17 -11.01
N SER A 339 6.27 19.10 -11.23
CA SER A 339 6.62 17.75 -10.83
C SER A 339 6.37 16.76 -11.97
N LYS A 340 7.31 15.84 -12.19
CA LYS A 340 7.14 14.75 -13.15
C LYS A 340 6.59 13.52 -12.41
N ILE A 341 5.35 13.15 -12.69
CA ILE A 341 4.59 12.11 -11.99
C ILE A 341 4.05 11.13 -13.04
N GLY A 342 4.33 9.84 -12.90
CA GLY A 342 3.84 8.83 -13.86
C GLY A 342 4.27 9.08 -15.33
N GLY A 343 5.38 9.79 -15.55
CA GLY A 343 5.88 10.11 -16.90
C GLY A 343 5.42 11.45 -17.48
N GLU A 344 4.36 12.04 -16.94
CA GLU A 344 3.77 13.32 -17.34
C GLU A 344 4.21 14.45 -16.39
N PHE A 345 4.14 15.70 -16.83
CA PHE A 345 4.47 16.87 -16.01
C PHE A 345 3.21 17.57 -15.51
N TYR A 346 3.18 17.89 -14.22
CA TYR A 346 2.07 18.58 -13.56
C TYR A 346 2.60 19.81 -12.85
N TYR A 347 1.77 20.86 -12.81
CA TYR A 347 2.10 22.07 -12.07
C TYR A 347 1.22 22.21 -10.84
N LEU A 348 1.85 22.07 -9.67
CA LEU A 348 1.24 22.20 -8.35
C LEU A 348 1.50 23.62 -7.86
N ASN A 349 0.49 24.32 -7.36
CA ASN A 349 0.60 25.75 -7.09
C ASN A 349 1.68 26.05 -6.03
N PRO A 350 2.80 26.72 -6.36
CA PRO A 350 3.91 26.88 -5.42
C PRO A 350 3.73 28.05 -4.45
N THR A 351 2.73 28.90 -4.68
CA THR A 351 2.49 30.08 -3.87
C THR A 351 1.00 30.26 -3.62
N ALA A 352 0.63 30.55 -2.38
CA ALA A 352 -0.69 31.08 -2.07
C ALA A 352 -0.54 32.59 -1.88
N PRO A 353 -1.13 33.44 -2.74
CA PRO A 353 -1.02 34.91 -2.63
C PRO A 353 -1.67 35.49 -1.36
N ALA A 354 -2.49 34.70 -0.67
CA ALA A 354 -3.02 34.98 0.67
C ALA A 354 -3.03 33.69 1.49
N GLN A 355 -3.13 33.80 2.82
CA GLN A 355 -3.28 32.65 3.70
C GLN A 355 -4.60 31.92 3.40
N THR A 356 -4.50 30.78 2.72
CA THR A 356 -5.65 29.95 2.32
C THR A 356 -6.04 28.93 3.39
N TRP A 357 -5.16 28.68 4.35
CA TRP A 357 -5.34 27.72 5.44
C TRP A 357 -5.32 28.44 6.79
N PHE A 358 -6.30 28.18 7.65
CA PHE A 358 -6.31 28.65 9.03
C PHE A 358 -6.40 27.49 10.01
N PHE A 359 -5.63 27.56 11.09
CA PHE A 359 -5.71 26.56 12.14
C PHE A 359 -6.90 26.87 13.06
N ASP A 360 -7.86 25.96 13.10
CA ASP A 360 -8.99 26.01 14.01
C ASP A 360 -8.61 25.35 15.35
N ASN A 361 -8.44 26.17 16.38
CA ASN A 361 -8.09 25.70 17.72
C ASN A 361 -9.20 24.87 18.39
N ALA A 362 -10.45 24.95 17.94
CA ALA A 362 -11.54 24.17 18.51
C ALA A 362 -11.48 22.70 18.05
N THR A 363 -11.16 22.50 16.78
CA THR A 363 -11.05 21.17 16.14
C THR A 363 -9.61 20.65 16.08
N GLY A 364 -8.61 21.53 16.25
CA GLY A 364 -7.19 21.20 16.14
C GLY A 364 -6.73 21.00 14.69
N ARG A 365 -7.41 21.60 13.71
CA ARG A 365 -7.21 21.30 12.28
C ARG A 365 -6.95 22.51 11.41
N TRP A 366 -6.25 22.31 10.30
CA TRP A 366 -6.16 23.30 9.24
C TRP A 366 -7.39 23.22 8.34
N ASN A 367 -8.10 24.34 8.24
CA ASN A 367 -9.28 24.48 7.39
C ASN A 367 -9.01 25.45 6.25
N PHE A 368 -9.61 25.19 5.10
CA PHE A 368 -9.56 26.10 3.95
C PHE A 368 -10.47 27.32 4.20
N GLY A 369 -9.93 28.54 4.09
CA GLY A 369 -10.60 29.78 4.50
C GLY A 369 -10.81 30.87 3.45
N ASP A 370 -9.91 31.02 2.48
CA ASP A 370 -9.98 32.10 1.48
C ASP A 370 -10.31 31.57 0.08
N ILE A 371 -11.61 31.66 -0.24
CA ILE A 371 -12.26 31.17 -1.46
C ILE A 371 -11.80 31.90 -2.74
N LYS A 372 -11.08 33.03 -2.63
CA LYS A 372 -10.65 33.82 -3.80
C LYS A 372 -9.23 33.56 -4.27
N SER A 373 -8.47 32.76 -3.52
CA SER A 373 -7.07 32.46 -3.81
C SER A 373 -6.90 30.97 -4.11
N ARG A 374 -6.06 30.64 -5.10
CA ARG A 374 -5.69 29.24 -5.37
C ARG A 374 -4.89 28.69 -4.17
N PRO A 375 -5.29 27.56 -3.57
CA PRO A 375 -4.56 26.96 -2.45
C PRO A 375 -3.13 26.59 -2.82
N LEU A 376 -2.22 26.65 -1.83
CA LEU A 376 -0.85 26.14 -1.97
C LEU A 376 -0.90 24.63 -2.26
N GLY A 377 -0.10 24.15 -3.21
CA GLY A 377 -0.01 22.73 -3.57
C GLY A 377 -1.08 22.25 -4.56
N SER A 378 -2.15 23.00 -4.76
CA SER A 378 -3.23 22.57 -5.64
C SER A 378 -2.82 22.52 -7.11
N MET A 379 -3.22 21.48 -7.81
CA MET A 379 -2.91 21.23 -9.21
C MET A 379 -3.68 22.19 -10.14
N TYR A 380 -2.99 22.67 -11.19
CA TYR A 380 -3.65 23.34 -12.32
C TYR A 380 -4.28 22.29 -13.23
N GLN A 381 -5.52 22.53 -13.68
CA GLN A 381 -6.27 21.60 -14.50
C GLN A 381 -7.10 22.35 -15.54
N ASN A 382 -6.92 22.02 -16.83
CA ASN A 382 -7.59 22.68 -17.95
C ASN A 382 -7.42 24.21 -17.96
N GLU A 383 -6.23 24.68 -17.64
CA GLU A 383 -5.92 26.11 -17.52
C GLU A 383 -4.44 26.39 -17.79
N SER A 384 -4.06 27.66 -17.84
CA SER A 384 -2.66 28.06 -18.01
C SER A 384 -2.00 28.33 -16.66
N THR A 385 -0.79 27.81 -16.49
CA THR A 385 0.07 28.04 -15.33
C THR A 385 0.60 29.49 -15.33
N PRO A 386 1.02 30.05 -14.18
CA PRO A 386 1.51 31.43 -14.10
C PRO A 386 2.78 31.70 -14.93
N ASP A 387 3.55 30.65 -15.23
CA ASP A 387 4.73 30.69 -16.10
C ASP A 387 4.42 30.45 -17.59
N GLY A 388 3.13 30.35 -17.95
CA GLY A 388 2.65 30.45 -19.33
C GLY A 388 2.41 29.14 -20.07
N TYR A 389 2.53 27.99 -19.40
CA TYR A 389 2.24 26.69 -20.01
C TYR A 389 0.78 26.32 -19.85
N HIS A 390 0.20 25.66 -20.84
CA HIS A 390 -1.16 25.15 -20.75
C HIS A 390 -1.14 23.67 -20.33
N VAL A 391 -1.96 23.33 -19.34
CA VAL A 391 -2.17 21.94 -18.90
C VAL A 391 -3.56 21.47 -19.28
N ASN A 392 -3.68 20.21 -19.67
CA ASN A 392 -4.91 19.64 -20.21
C ASN A 392 -5.96 19.33 -19.11
N GLU A 393 -7.05 18.68 -19.49
CA GLU A 393 -8.14 18.26 -18.60
C GLU A 393 -7.71 17.34 -17.45
N SER A 394 -6.59 16.61 -17.58
CA SER A 394 -6.04 15.81 -16.48
C SER A 394 -4.97 16.57 -15.68
N GLY A 395 -4.70 17.84 -16.01
CA GLY A 395 -3.62 18.66 -15.42
C GLY A 395 -2.22 18.33 -15.95
N ALA A 396 -2.11 17.45 -16.95
CA ALA A 396 -0.84 17.09 -17.56
C ALA A 396 -0.43 18.13 -18.60
N TRP A 397 0.85 18.51 -18.59
CA TRP A 397 1.47 19.32 -19.63
C TRP A 397 1.87 18.43 -20.81
N ARG A 398 1.40 18.78 -22.01
CA ARG A 398 1.67 18.08 -23.27
C ARG A 398 2.08 19.04 -24.38
#